data_AF-A0A519RE81-F1
#
_entry.id   AF-A0A519RE81-F1
#
_cell.length_a   1.000
_cell.length_b   1.000
_cell.length_c   1.000
_cell.angle_alpha   90.00
_cell.angle_beta   90.00
_cell.angle_gamma   90.00
#
_symmetry.space_group_name_H-M   'P 1'
#
loop_
_entity.id
_entity.type
_entity.pdbx_description
1 polymer ?
#
loop_
_entity_poly.entity_id
_entity_poly.type
_entity_poly.pdbx_seq_one_letter_code
_entity_poly.pdbx_strand_id
1 'polypeptide(L)' 'MRLNKIKIKKFILPYLSEAKRGKCLSEDKRAEIIMAIFHRLKTGCQWRGLPIERYFKENYSRVGGPI' A
#
# COMPACT_ATOMS: atom_id res chain seq x y z
N MET A 1 -13.66 13.42 -2.99
CA MET A 1 -13.77 12.26 -2.07
C MET A 1 -12.39 11.82 -1.56
N ARG A 2 -12.07 12.04 -0.26
CA ARG A 2 -10.82 11.55 0.35
C ARG A 2 -10.94 10.05 0.63
N LEU A 3 -9.95 9.26 0.19
CA LEU A 3 -9.87 7.83 0.47
C LEU A 3 -9.24 7.65 1.86
N ASN A 4 -9.88 6.88 2.73
CA ASN A 4 -9.40 6.58 4.09
C ASN A 4 -9.36 5.07 4.27
N LYS A 5 -8.48 4.58 5.15
CA LYS A 5 -8.27 3.17 5.47
C LYS A 5 -9.58 2.44 5.79
N ILE A 6 -10.49 3.09 6.52
CA ILE A 6 -11.82 2.55 6.85
C ILE A 6 -12.64 2.24 5.59
N LYS A 7 -12.65 3.14 4.60
CA LYS A 7 -13.39 2.94 3.34
C LYS A 7 -12.77 1.82 2.51
N ILE A 8 -11.44 1.72 2.50
CA ILE A 8 -10.75 0.62 1.81
C ILE A 8 -11.10 -0.71 2.44
N LYS A 9 -11.00 -0.83 3.77
CA LYS A 9 -11.34 -2.05 4.50
C LYS A 9 -12.80 -2.47 4.28
N LYS A 10 -13.73 -1.52 4.20
CA LYS A 10 -15.17 -1.80 4.02
C LYS A 10 -15.56 -2.12 2.58
N PHE A 11 -15.01 -1.40 1.60
CA PHE A 11 -15.53 -1.42 0.22
C PHE A 11 -14.59 -2.04 -0.82
N ILE A 12 -13.33 -2.29 -0.46
CA ILE A 12 -12.34 -2.81 -1.42
C ILE A 12 -11.77 -4.13 -0.94
N LEU A 13 -11.29 -4.18 0.31
CA LEU A 13 -10.62 -5.35 0.87
C LEU A 13 -11.43 -6.66 0.77
N PRO A 14 -12.76 -6.69 1.05
CA PRO A 14 -13.55 -7.92 1.00
C PRO A 14 -13.69 -8.51 -0.40
N TYR A 15 -13.51 -7.68 -1.43
CA TYR A 15 -13.61 -8.08 -2.83
C TYR A 15 -12.26 -8.45 -3.44
N LEU A 16 -11.16 -8.28 -2.70
CA LEU A 16 -9.83 -8.69 -3.12
C LEU A 16 -9.54 -10.09 -2.62
N SER A 17 -9.13 -10.98 -3.54
CA SER A 17 -8.70 -12.32 -3.19
C SER A 17 -7.56 -12.31 -2.17
N GLU A 18 -7.63 -13.23 -1.21
CA GLU A 18 -6.51 -13.50 -0.31
C GLU A 18 -5.45 -14.31 -1.04
N ALA A 19 -4.18 -13.95 -0.82
CA ALA A 19 -3.08 -14.66 -1.43
C ALA A 19 -3.01 -16.07 -0.87
N LYS A 20 -3.07 -17.09 -1.74
CA LYS A 20 -2.95 -18.51 -1.37
C LYS A 20 -1.50 -18.95 -1.16
N ARG A 21 -0.52 -18.06 -1.39
CA ARG A 21 0.92 -18.34 -1.36
C ARG A 21 1.65 -17.14 -0.74
N GLY A 22 2.73 -17.43 -0.01
CA GLY A 22 3.56 -16.42 0.65
C GLY A 22 3.06 -15.99 2.02
N LYS A 23 3.66 -14.94 2.57
CA LYS A 23 3.33 -14.42 3.90
C LYS A 23 1.98 -13.70 3.87
N CYS A 24 1.04 -14.09 4.74
CA CYS A 24 -0.20 -13.37 4.95
C CYS A 24 0.10 -11.97 5.48
N LEU A 25 -0.37 -10.95 4.76
CA LEU A 25 -0.30 -9.56 5.18
C LEU A 25 -1.49 -9.22 6.07
N SER A 26 -1.28 -8.41 7.10
CA SER A 26 -2.38 -7.85 7.88
C SER A 26 -3.30 -7.01 6.99
N GLU A 27 -4.59 -6.91 7.36
CA GLU A 27 -5.54 -6.03 6.66
C GLU A 27 -5.04 -4.58 6.60
N ASP A 28 -4.34 -4.14 7.64
CA ASP A 28 -3.74 -2.82 7.70
C ASP A 28 -2.67 -2.59 6.65
N LYS A 29 -1.75 -3.56 6.47
CA LYS A 29 -0.76 -3.55 5.40
C LYS A 29 -1.42 -3.57 4.01
N ARG A 30 -2.43 -4.44 3.82
CA ARG A 30 -3.17 -4.50 2.56
C ARG A 30 -3.83 -3.16 2.24
N ALA A 31 -4.44 -2.51 3.23
CA ALA A 31 -5.04 -1.20 3.05
C ALA A 31 -4.01 -0.10 2.74
N GLU A 32 -2.81 -0.15 3.33
CA GLU A 32 -1.70 0.76 3.01
C GLU A 32 -1.22 0.62 1.56
N ILE A 33 -1.07 -0.61 1.08
CA ILE A 33 -0.74 -0.89 -0.33
C ILE A 33 -1.81 -0.30 -1.25
N ILE A 34 -3.09 -0.55 -0.96
CA ILE A 34 -4.20 -0.02 -1.75
C ILE A 34 -4.17 1.52 -1.78
N MET A 35 -3.90 2.18 -0.65
CA MET A 35 -3.76 3.65 -0.61
C MET A 35 -2.64 4.15 -1.53
N ALA A 36 -1.49 3.48 -1.54
CA ALA A 36 -0.38 3.83 -2.43
C ALA A 36 -0.73 3.63 -3.91
N ILE A 37 -1.45 2.55 -4.26
CA ILE A 37 -1.96 2.32 -5.61
C ILE A 37 -2.91 3.45 -6.03
N PHE A 38 -3.87 3.81 -5.18
CA PHE A 38 -4.78 4.92 -5.47
C PHE A 38 -4.08 6.26 -5.57
N HIS A 39 -3.03 6.49 -4.79
CA HIS A 39 -2.20 7.69 -4.94
C HIS A 39 -1.61 7.74 -6.35
N ARG A 40 -0.96 6.65 -6.78
CA ARG A 40 -0.39 6.54 -8.13
C ARG A 40 -1.44 6.80 -9.22
N LEU A 41 -2.62 6.20 -9.10
CA LEU A 41 -3.69 6.37 -10.08
C LEU A 41 -4.25 7.80 -10.12
N LYS A 42 -4.25 8.51 -9.00
CA LYS A 42 -4.74 9.90 -8.93
C LYS A 42 -3.72 10.92 -9.41
N THR A 43 -2.45 10.71 -9.14
CA THR A 43 -1.39 11.69 -9.44
C THR A 43 -0.61 11.37 -10.70
N GLY A 44 -0.71 10.14 -11.23
CA GLY A 44 0.08 9.69 -12.37
C GLY A 44 1.57 9.51 -12.05
N CYS A 45 1.98 9.53 -10.77
CA CYS A 45 3.40 9.43 -10.42
C CYS A 45 3.97 8.04 -10.77
N GLN A 46 5.29 7.98 -10.96
CA GLN A 46 6.00 6.71 -11.12
C GLN A 46 6.07 5.95 -9.78
N TRP A 47 6.21 4.62 -9.84
CA TRP A 47 6.35 3.79 -8.63
C TRP A 47 7.52 4.22 -7.74
N ARG A 48 8.62 4.70 -8.34
CA ARG A 48 9.79 5.22 -7.62
C ARG A 48 9.51 6.56 -6.91
N GLY A 49 8.51 7.30 -7.37
CA GLY A 49 8.08 8.58 -6.81
C GLY A 49 6.92 8.46 -5.82
N LEU A 50 6.56 7.25 -5.38
CA LEU A 50 5.56 7.09 -4.34
C LEU A 50 6.10 7.56 -3.00
N PRO A 51 5.29 8.29 -2.20
CA PRO A 51 5.69 8.69 -0.85
C PRO A 51 5.54 7.50 0.10
N ILE A 52 6.51 6.57 0.05
CA ILE A 52 6.51 5.31 0.82
C ILE A 52 6.36 5.58 2.31
N GLU A 53 7.12 6.53 2.85
CA GLU A 53 7.10 6.91 4.28
C GLU A 53 5.72 7.39 4.76
N ARG A 54 4.89 7.93 3.85
CA ARG A 54 3.55 8.41 4.20
C ARG A 54 2.55 7.27 4.34
N TYR A 55 2.73 6.19 3.59
CA TYR A 55 1.77 5.09 3.52
C TYR A 55 2.20 3.88 4.34
N PHE A 56 3.49 3.63 4.45
CA PHE A 56 4.02 2.48 5.15
C PHE A 56 4.79 2.92 6.38
N LYS A 57 4.38 2.41 7.55
CA LYS A 57 5.03 2.72 8.83
C LYS A 57 6.26 1.86 9.12
N GLU A 58 6.53 0.85 8.30
CA GLU A 58 7.71 0.02 8.44
C GLU A 58 8.92 0.68 7.79
N ASN A 59 10.04 0.65 8.51
CA ASN A 59 11.34 0.97 7.95
C ASN A 59 11.70 -0.12 6.93
N TYR A 60 11.42 0.15 5.66
CA TYR A 60 12.04 -0.62 4.60
C TYR A 60 13.50 -0.21 4.57
N SER A 61 14.39 -1.06 5.08
CA SER A 61 15.81 -0.98 4.78
C SER A 61 15.91 -1.00 3.25
N ARG A 62 16.35 0.10 2.63
CA ARG A 62 16.82 0.04 1.24
C ARG A 62 17.96 -0.97 1.24
N VAL A 63 17.69 -2.19 0.81
CA VAL A 63 18.74 -3.16 0.49
C VAL A 63 19.48 -2.55 -0.71
N GLY A 64 20.53 -1.78 -0.43
CA GLY A 64 21.28 -0.99 -1.43
C GLY A 64 21.55 0.49 -1.07
N GLY A 65 21.80 0.83 0.20
CA GLY A 65 22.56 2.05 0.52
C GLY A 65 24.06 1.86 0.20
N PRO A 66 24.83 2.93 -0.09
CA PRO A 66 26.17 2.80 -0.64
C PRO A 66 27.11 2.07 0.34
N ILE A 67 27.95 1.20 -0.24
CA ILE A 67 29.18 0.67 0.37
C ILE A 67 30.10 1.81 0.83
#